data_AF-A0A2E3KH13-F1
#
_entry.id   AF-A0A2E3KH13-F1
#
_cell.length_a   1.000
_cell.length_b   1.000
_cell.length_c   1.000
_cell.angle_alpha   90.00
_cell.angle_beta   90.00
_cell.angle_gamma   90.00
#
_symmetry.space_group_name_H-M   'P 1'
#
loop_
_entity.id
_entity.type
_entity.pdbx_description
1 polymer ?
#
loop_
_entity_poly.entity_id
_entity_poly.type
_entity_poly.pdbx_seq_one_letter_code
_entity_poly.pdbx_strand_id
1 'polypeptide(L)'
;MPCIQCINPTSIRKNPFIMNPKYRHTGLLALMSFMVILTTGCMQNSSTAFSKDPTKLSGTWIGSSMTLNSRGQTESHKRIELDVNQHGGITGTTGWTKISGAGGHHKGRETDDSREKIVGSLNKHDGVFFLVETEEPGFWYCRTINENLVHAHLIQTGTKHVSTFATFTRLEDSD
;
A
#
# COMPACT_ATOMS: atom_id res chain seq x y z
N MET A 1 20.53 36.12 9.60
CA MET A 1 21.94 36.52 9.42
C MET A 1 22.62 35.46 8.57
N PRO A 2 23.09 35.80 7.36
CA PRO A 2 23.73 34.87 6.44
C PRO A 2 25.26 34.84 6.70
N CYS A 3 25.93 33.75 6.34
CA CYS A 3 27.38 33.77 6.15
C CYS A 3 27.72 33.10 4.83
N ILE A 4 28.03 33.96 3.87
CA ILE A 4 28.57 33.67 2.56
C ILE A 4 30.08 33.49 2.76
N GLN A 5 30.65 32.36 2.33
CA GLN A 5 32.09 32.25 2.14
C GLN A 5 32.43 32.31 0.65
N CYS A 6 33.09 33.41 0.30
CA CYS A 6 33.82 33.63 -0.93
C CYS A 6 35.18 32.92 -0.85
N ILE A 7 35.63 32.29 -1.95
CA ILE A 7 37.04 32.01 -2.20
C ILE A 7 37.42 32.50 -3.60
N ASN A 8 38.63 33.07 -3.64
CA ASN A 8 39.24 34.01 -4.57
C ASN A 8 39.48 33.55 -6.02
N PRO A 9 39.71 34.51 -6.95
CA PRO A 9 39.96 34.28 -8.37
C PRO A 9 41.46 34.08 -8.65
N THR A 10 41.80 33.06 -9.44
CA THR A 10 43.14 32.90 -10.02
C THR A 10 43.11 33.19 -11.52
N SER A 11 43.72 34.33 -11.87
CA SER A 11 44.42 34.67 -13.11
C SER A 11 44.44 33.59 -14.21
N ILE A 12 43.71 33.83 -15.30
CA ILE A 12 43.97 33.18 -16.59
C ILE A 12 44.27 34.27 -17.64
N ARG A 13 45.43 34.10 -18.28
CA ARG A 13 46.03 34.98 -19.28
C ARG A 13 45.09 35.19 -20.49
N LYS A 14 45.01 36.43 -20.95
CA LYS A 14 44.41 36.78 -22.25
C LYS A 14 45.37 36.37 -23.36
N ASN A 15 44.93 35.45 -24.23
CA ASN A 15 45.49 35.27 -25.57
C ASN A 15 44.49 35.86 -26.58
N PRO A 16 44.87 36.81 -27.44
CA PRO A 16 43.99 37.27 -28.51
C PRO A 16 43.99 36.23 -29.62
N PHE A 17 42.91 35.44 -29.70
CA PHE A 17 42.65 34.60 -30.86
C PHE A 17 42.05 35.49 -31.95
N ILE A 18 42.83 35.73 -33.00
CA ILE A 18 42.39 36.42 -34.21
C ILE A 18 41.45 35.47 -34.96
N MET A 19 40.15 35.79 -34.98
CA MET A 19 39.16 35.06 -35.77
C MET A 19 39.18 35.55 -37.22
N ASN A 20 39.41 34.61 -38.13
CA ASN A 20 39.35 34.79 -39.58
C ASN A 20 37.89 34.60 -40.05
N PRO A 21 37.26 35.55 -40.75
CA PRO A 21 35.82 35.52 -41.00
C PRO A 21 35.50 34.79 -42.31
N LYS A 22 35.53 33.45 -42.32
CA LYS A 22 35.09 32.67 -43.50
C LYS A 22 34.41 31.33 -43.19
N TYR A 23 33.57 31.21 -42.17
CA TYR A 23 32.64 30.07 -42.09
C TYR A 23 31.26 30.52 -41.60
N ARG A 24 30.48 30.99 -42.56
CA ARG A 24 29.06 31.34 -42.44
C ARG A 24 28.26 30.07 -42.82
N HIS A 25 27.34 29.69 -41.93
CA HIS A 25 26.15 28.85 -42.20
C HIS A 25 26.30 27.31 -42.30
N THR A 26 26.61 26.60 -41.22
CA THR A 26 26.20 25.16 -41.06
C THR A 26 26.12 24.71 -39.59
N GLY A 27 25.71 25.58 -38.66
CA GLY A 27 25.82 25.31 -37.22
C GLY A 27 24.55 25.47 -36.38
N LEU A 28 23.35 25.46 -36.99
CA LEU A 28 22.11 25.80 -36.26
C LEU A 28 20.98 24.75 -36.38
N LEU A 29 21.27 23.53 -36.83
CA LEU A 29 20.27 22.46 -36.96
C LEU A 29 20.55 21.22 -36.09
N ALA A 30 21.71 21.12 -35.43
CA ALA A 30 22.06 19.93 -34.65
C ALA A 30 21.67 19.99 -33.17
N LEU A 31 21.27 21.17 -32.64
CA LEU A 31 20.96 21.36 -31.21
C LEU A 31 19.48 21.25 -30.86
N MET A 32 18.57 21.23 -31.85
CA MET A 32 17.12 21.07 -31.60
C MET A 32 16.66 19.60 -31.55
N SER A 33 17.46 18.65 -32.03
CA SER A 33 17.06 17.22 -32.04
C SER A 33 17.34 16.46 -30.74
N PHE A 34 18.10 17.04 -29.80
CA PHE A 34 18.39 16.39 -28.52
C PHE A 34 17.40 16.76 -27.40
N MET A 35 16.53 17.75 -27.62
CA MET A 35 15.59 18.24 -26.60
C MET A 35 14.16 17.71 -26.73
N VAL A 36 13.92 16.76 -27.64
CA VAL A 36 12.59 16.14 -27.84
C VAL A 36 12.52 14.72 -27.25
N ILE A 37 13.64 14.13 -26.80
CA ILE A 37 13.68 12.75 -26.29
C ILE A 37 13.49 12.68 -24.75
N LEU A 38 13.47 13.82 -24.04
CA LEU A 38 13.41 13.85 -22.58
C LEU A 38 12.00 14.06 -21.97
N THR A 39 10.94 14.18 -22.77
CA THR A 39 9.57 14.40 -22.25
C THR A 39 8.64 13.20 -22.34
N THR A 40 9.05 12.09 -22.94
CA THR A 40 8.35 10.79 -22.92
C THR A 40 8.97 9.81 -21.93
N GLY A 41 9.48 10.33 -20.81
CA GLY A 41 9.75 9.53 -19.62
C GLY A 41 8.41 9.05 -19.06
N CYS A 42 8.01 7.87 -19.53
CA CYS A 42 6.81 7.14 -19.17
C CYS A 42 6.40 7.39 -17.71
N MET A 43 5.36 8.20 -17.50
CA MET A 43 4.51 8.05 -16.32
C MET A 43 3.78 6.71 -16.48
N GLN A 44 4.50 5.61 -16.29
CA GLN A 44 3.89 4.35 -15.90
C GLN A 44 3.37 4.60 -14.48
N ASN A 45 2.18 5.19 -14.42
CA ASN A 45 1.30 4.99 -13.29
C ASN A 45 1.13 3.47 -13.21
N SER A 46 1.96 2.82 -12.39
CA SER A 46 1.66 1.52 -11.80
C SER A 46 0.49 1.70 -10.85
N SER A 47 -0.64 2.17 -11.39
CA SER A 47 -1.96 1.83 -10.89
C SER A 47 -2.05 0.32 -11.06
N THR A 48 -1.71 -0.41 -10.01
CA THR A 48 -2.13 -1.79 -9.83
C THR A 48 -3.65 -1.77 -9.82
N ALA A 49 -4.23 -1.75 -11.02
CA ALA A 49 -5.65 -1.59 -11.22
C ALA A 49 -6.31 -2.85 -10.67
N PHE A 50 -6.95 -2.72 -9.51
CA PHE A 50 -7.89 -3.71 -9.02
C PHE A 50 -8.86 -4.07 -10.15
N SER A 51 -9.13 -5.36 -10.32
CA SER A 51 -10.07 -5.84 -11.33
C SER A 51 -11.40 -5.11 -11.20
N LYS A 52 -11.97 -4.66 -12.32
CA LYS A 52 -13.31 -4.04 -12.34
C LYS A 52 -14.40 -5.00 -11.88
N ASP A 53 -14.12 -6.29 -11.88
CA ASP A 53 -15.01 -7.33 -11.38
C ASP A 53 -14.83 -7.50 -9.86
N PRO A 54 -15.78 -7.03 -9.03
CA PRO A 54 -15.67 -7.11 -7.57
C PRO A 54 -15.67 -8.55 -7.05
N THR A 55 -16.26 -9.49 -7.81
CA THR A 55 -16.39 -10.90 -7.38
C THR A 55 -15.02 -11.58 -7.31
N LYS A 56 -14.01 -11.03 -7.99
CA LYS A 56 -12.62 -11.46 -7.89
C LYS A 56 -12.05 -11.30 -6.50
N LEU A 57 -12.61 -10.45 -5.63
CA LEU A 57 -12.15 -10.33 -4.23
C LEU A 57 -12.64 -11.50 -3.35
N SER A 58 -13.66 -12.24 -3.78
CA SER A 58 -14.18 -13.40 -3.06
C SER A 58 -13.13 -14.50 -2.93
N GLY A 59 -13.18 -15.26 -1.83
CA GLY A 59 -12.27 -16.35 -1.54
C GLY A 59 -11.69 -16.28 -0.13
N THR A 60 -10.73 -17.18 0.12
CA THR A 60 -10.02 -17.25 1.40
C THR A 60 -8.69 -16.51 1.30
N TRP A 61 -8.41 -15.73 2.32
CA TRP A 61 -7.23 -14.90 2.48
C TRP A 61 -6.56 -15.23 3.80
N ILE A 62 -5.26 -15.46 3.78
CA ILE A 62 -4.49 -15.81 4.98
C ILE A 62 -3.30 -14.87 5.14
N GLY A 63 -2.89 -14.64 6.38
CA GLY A 63 -1.76 -13.76 6.67
C GLY A 63 -1.26 -13.94 8.09
N SER A 64 -0.17 -13.25 8.39
CA SER A 64 0.29 -13.05 9.76
C SER A 64 0.11 -11.58 10.14
N SER A 65 -0.07 -11.33 11.43
CA SER A 65 -0.32 -9.98 11.92
C SER A 65 0.33 -9.75 13.27
N MET A 66 0.63 -8.48 13.51
CA MET A 66 0.97 -7.98 14.83
C MET A 66 -0.19 -7.14 15.36
N THR A 67 -0.66 -7.50 16.54
CA THR A 67 -1.79 -6.83 17.20
C THR A 67 -1.33 -6.20 18.50
N LEU A 68 -1.71 -4.94 18.70
CA LEU A 68 -1.57 -4.23 19.97
C LEU A 68 -2.95 -4.09 20.63
N ASN A 69 -3.04 -4.46 21.90
CA ASN A 69 -4.23 -4.27 22.71
C ASN A 69 -3.86 -3.84 24.14
N SER A 70 -4.86 -3.76 25.03
CA SER A 70 -4.67 -3.37 26.43
C SER A 70 -3.72 -4.28 27.23
N ARG A 71 -3.37 -5.45 26.71
CA ARG A 71 -2.46 -6.44 27.33
C ARG A 71 -1.06 -6.43 26.71
N GLY A 72 -0.86 -5.67 25.65
CA GLY A 72 0.39 -5.56 24.92
C GLY A 72 0.30 -6.17 23.53
N GLN A 73 1.44 -6.71 23.09
CA GLN A 73 1.63 -7.16 21.71
C GLN A 73 1.38 -8.67 21.56
N THR A 74 0.71 -9.04 20.46
CA THR A 74 0.40 -10.43 20.10
C THR A 74 0.66 -10.67 18.62
N GLU A 75 1.32 -11.79 18.33
CA GLU A 75 1.48 -12.30 16.97
C GLU A 75 0.43 -13.38 16.70
N SER A 76 -0.22 -13.31 15.54
CA SER A 76 -1.27 -14.26 15.18
C SER A 76 -1.32 -14.51 13.68
N HIS A 77 -1.70 -15.72 13.31
CA HIS A 77 -2.22 -16.01 11.98
C HIS A 77 -3.63 -15.47 11.86
N LYS A 78 -3.94 -14.88 10.72
CA LYS A 78 -5.24 -14.32 10.37
C LYS A 78 -5.79 -15.06 9.16
N ARG A 79 -7.11 -15.21 9.13
CA ARG A 79 -7.86 -15.76 8.01
C ARG A 79 -9.07 -14.88 7.77
N ILE A 80 -9.33 -14.51 6.53
CA ILE A 80 -10.53 -13.81 6.12
C ILE A 80 -11.15 -14.58 4.94
N GLU A 81 -12.42 -14.91 5.05
CA GLU A 81 -13.21 -15.53 3.99
C GLU A 81 -14.23 -14.51 3.53
N LEU A 82 -14.17 -14.14 2.25
CA LEU A 82 -15.03 -13.12 1.65
C LEU A 82 -15.94 -13.73 0.58
N ASP A 83 -17.20 -13.32 0.61
CA ASP A 83 -18.15 -13.45 -0.48
C ASP A 83 -18.57 -12.05 -0.92
N VAL A 84 -18.25 -11.70 -2.17
CA VAL A 84 -18.43 -10.36 -2.73
C VAL A 84 -19.37 -10.42 -3.91
N ASN A 85 -20.50 -9.73 -3.79
CA ASN A 85 -21.48 -9.68 -4.86
C ASN A 85 -21.08 -8.71 -5.98
N GLN A 86 -21.81 -8.77 -7.09
CA GLN A 86 -21.56 -7.92 -8.27
C GLN A 86 -21.71 -6.43 -8.00
N HIS A 87 -22.33 -6.00 -6.89
CA HIS A 87 -22.48 -4.60 -6.50
C HIS A 87 -21.38 -4.13 -5.55
N GLY A 88 -20.50 -5.02 -5.08
CA GLY A 88 -19.44 -4.71 -4.11
C GLY A 88 -19.89 -4.80 -2.66
N GLY A 89 -21.08 -5.37 -2.39
CA GLY A 89 -21.45 -5.77 -1.03
C GLY A 89 -20.65 -7.00 -0.61
N ILE A 90 -20.17 -7.00 0.64
CA ILE A 90 -19.31 -8.05 1.18
C ILE A 90 -19.99 -8.71 2.38
N THR A 91 -19.98 -10.04 2.41
CA THR A 91 -20.26 -10.85 3.61
C THR A 91 -19.12 -11.82 3.81
N GLY A 92 -18.88 -12.28 5.04
CA GLY A 92 -17.78 -13.20 5.27
C GLY A 92 -17.55 -13.58 6.72
N THR A 93 -16.38 -14.16 6.95
CA THR A 93 -15.88 -14.40 8.30
C THR A 93 -14.42 -13.99 8.42
N THR A 94 -14.05 -13.43 9.56
CA THR A 94 -12.66 -13.22 9.98
C THR A 94 -12.33 -14.20 11.09
N GLY A 95 -11.07 -14.60 11.18
CA GLY A 95 -10.59 -15.45 12.24
C GLY A 95 -9.12 -15.26 12.49
N TRP A 96 -8.69 -15.70 13.66
CA TRP A 96 -7.28 -15.66 14.04
C TRP A 96 -6.89 -16.84 14.90
N THR A 97 -5.61 -17.19 14.84
CA THR A 97 -4.98 -18.18 15.71
C THR A 97 -3.70 -17.57 16.29
N LYS A 98 -3.56 -17.61 17.61
CA LYS A 98 -2.41 -17.06 18.33
C LYS A 98 -1.16 -17.85 17.99
N ILE A 99 -0.07 -17.14 17.69
CA ILE A 99 1.27 -17.72 17.56
C ILE A 99 2.03 -17.47 18.87
N SER A 100 2.04 -16.21 19.33
CA SER A 100 2.78 -15.79 20.52
C SER A 100 2.21 -14.51 21.14
N GLY A 101 2.57 -14.22 22.39
CA GLY A 101 2.23 -12.97 23.08
C GLY A 101 0.95 -13.02 23.94
N ALA A 102 0.48 -11.83 24.34
CA ALA A 102 -0.62 -11.65 25.28
C ALA A 102 -1.99 -11.84 24.59
N GLY A 103 -2.41 -13.09 24.44
CA GLY A 103 -3.57 -13.52 23.66
C GLY A 103 -4.89 -12.73 23.83
N GLY A 104 -5.76 -12.88 22.84
CA GLY A 104 -7.08 -12.23 22.78
C GLY A 104 -8.04 -12.70 23.86
N HIS A 105 -9.05 -11.87 24.12
CA HIS A 105 -9.90 -11.96 25.32
C HIS A 105 -11.39 -11.93 24.95
N HIS A 106 -11.97 -13.09 24.69
CA HIS A 106 -13.44 -13.21 24.59
C HIS A 106 -14.04 -13.36 26.00
N LYS A 107 -14.87 -12.40 26.41
CA LYS A 107 -15.67 -12.44 27.66
C LYS A 107 -14.93 -12.73 28.98
N GLY A 108 -13.62 -12.50 29.09
CA GLY A 108 -12.90 -12.85 30.33
C GLY A 108 -11.77 -13.84 30.14
N ARG A 109 -11.82 -14.65 29.09
CA ARG A 109 -10.97 -15.84 28.94
C ARG A 109 -9.96 -15.64 27.81
N GLU A 110 -8.74 -16.09 28.05
CA GLU A 110 -7.76 -16.25 26.99
C GLU A 110 -8.28 -17.29 26.01
N THR A 111 -8.20 -16.96 24.73
CA THR A 111 -8.45 -17.90 23.65
C THR A 111 -7.26 -17.91 22.71
N ASP A 112 -7.00 -19.07 22.12
CA ASP A 112 -5.93 -19.26 21.15
C ASP A 112 -6.45 -19.17 19.71
N ASP A 113 -7.77 -19.20 19.53
CA ASP A 113 -8.44 -18.95 18.28
C ASP A 113 -9.75 -18.17 18.46
N SER A 114 -10.18 -17.48 17.42
CA SER A 114 -11.51 -16.87 17.34
C SER A 114 -11.96 -16.80 15.89
N ARG A 115 -13.28 -16.82 15.68
CA ARG A 115 -13.93 -16.60 14.39
C ARG A 115 -15.17 -15.75 14.58
N GLU A 116 -15.37 -14.81 13.67
CA GLU A 116 -16.47 -13.87 13.72
C GLU A 116 -17.02 -13.57 12.32
N LYS A 117 -18.32 -13.29 12.23
CA LYS A 117 -18.94 -12.82 10.99
C LYS A 117 -18.61 -11.36 10.74
N ILE A 118 -18.41 -11.04 9.46
CA ILE A 118 -18.14 -9.68 8.97
C ILE A 118 -19.07 -9.32 7.83
N VAL A 119 -19.36 -8.02 7.73
CA VAL A 119 -20.07 -7.42 6.59
C VAL A 119 -19.34 -6.17 6.13
N GLY A 120 -19.52 -5.77 4.88
CA GLY A 120 -18.73 -4.67 4.35
C GLY A 120 -19.13 -4.20 2.96
N SER A 121 -18.33 -3.28 2.44
CA SER A 121 -18.52 -2.71 1.10
C SER A 121 -17.18 -2.40 0.43
N LEU A 122 -17.10 -2.70 -0.86
CA LEU A 122 -15.97 -2.45 -1.75
C LEU A 122 -16.21 -1.23 -2.63
N ASN A 123 -15.26 -0.29 -2.58
CA ASN A 123 -15.11 0.72 -3.61
C ASN A 123 -14.36 0.13 -4.81
N LYS A 124 -15.11 -0.17 -5.88
CA LYS A 124 -14.56 -0.80 -7.09
C LYS A 124 -13.61 0.11 -7.87
N HIS A 125 -13.60 1.41 -7.59
CA HIS A 125 -12.78 2.37 -8.32
C HIS A 125 -11.31 2.32 -7.93
N ASP A 126 -11.00 2.02 -6.67
CA ASP A 126 -9.66 2.09 -6.11
C ASP A 126 -9.24 0.83 -5.33
N GLY A 127 -10.12 -0.17 -5.23
CA GLY A 127 -9.85 -1.43 -4.52
C GLY A 127 -9.83 -1.27 -2.99
N VAL A 128 -10.32 -0.15 -2.46
CA VAL A 128 -10.50 0.05 -1.01
C VAL A 128 -11.80 -0.60 -0.59
N PHE A 129 -11.79 -1.31 0.53
CA PHE A 129 -13.01 -1.86 1.13
C PHE A 129 -12.96 -1.79 2.64
N PHE A 130 -14.15 -1.79 3.24
CA PHE A 130 -14.33 -1.72 4.67
C PHE A 130 -15.07 -2.95 5.14
N LEU A 131 -14.68 -3.49 6.29
CA LEU A 131 -15.40 -4.58 6.95
C LEU A 131 -15.71 -4.16 8.39
N VAL A 132 -16.84 -4.61 8.90
CA VAL A 132 -17.21 -4.48 10.31
C VAL A 132 -17.45 -5.86 10.89
N GLU A 133 -16.91 -6.07 12.08
CA GLU A 133 -17.20 -7.19 12.96
C GLU A 133 -18.63 -7.02 13.52
N THR A 134 -19.32 -8.15 13.72
CA THR A 134 -20.77 -8.16 14.02
C THR A 134 -21.09 -8.46 15.48
N GLU A 135 -20.13 -9.02 16.21
CA GLU A 135 -20.15 -9.36 17.62
C GLU A 135 -19.27 -8.39 18.43
N GLU A 136 -18.15 -7.93 17.86
CA GLU A 136 -17.26 -6.94 18.44
C GLU A 136 -17.22 -5.63 17.63
N PRO A 137 -16.95 -4.47 18.25
CA PRO A 137 -16.92 -3.17 17.57
C PRO A 137 -15.61 -2.96 16.78
N GLY A 138 -15.17 -4.00 16.07
CA GLY A 138 -14.01 -3.99 15.21
C GLY A 138 -14.32 -3.45 13.82
N PHE A 139 -13.45 -2.56 13.35
CA PHE A 139 -13.53 -1.95 12.04
C PHE A 139 -12.26 -2.24 11.26
N TRP A 140 -12.42 -2.76 10.05
CA TRP A 140 -11.33 -3.04 9.13
C TRP A 140 -11.31 -2.01 8.00
N TYR A 141 -10.17 -1.35 7.81
CA TYR A 141 -9.83 -0.67 6.56
C TYR A 141 -8.94 -1.60 5.73
N CYS A 142 -9.37 -1.93 4.53
CA CYS A 142 -8.66 -2.83 3.65
C CYS A 142 -8.40 -2.19 2.30
N ARG A 143 -7.29 -2.59 1.67
CA ARG A 143 -6.95 -2.18 0.31
C ARG A 143 -6.35 -3.34 -0.44
N THR A 144 -6.92 -3.65 -1.60
CA THR A 144 -6.31 -4.58 -2.54
C THR A 144 -5.09 -3.94 -3.17
N ILE A 145 -3.94 -4.60 -3.06
CA ILE A 145 -2.69 -4.16 -3.69
C ILE A 145 -2.57 -4.77 -5.09
N ASN A 146 -2.94 -6.05 -5.22
CA ASN A 146 -3.10 -6.78 -6.47
C ASN A 146 -4.08 -7.96 -6.26
N GLU A 147 -4.32 -8.79 -7.28
CA GLU A 147 -5.32 -9.89 -7.23
C GLU A 147 -5.10 -10.92 -6.10
N ASN A 148 -3.86 -11.03 -5.61
CA ASN A 148 -3.44 -12.01 -4.62
C ASN A 148 -2.92 -11.37 -3.32
N LEU A 149 -3.01 -10.05 -3.17
CA LEU A 149 -2.46 -9.33 -2.02
C LEU A 149 -3.40 -8.25 -1.51
N VAL A 150 -3.75 -8.32 -0.24
CA VAL A 150 -4.57 -7.33 0.47
C VAL A 150 -3.81 -6.83 1.69
N HIS A 151 -3.82 -5.51 1.91
CA HIS A 151 -3.42 -4.90 3.17
C HIS A 151 -4.66 -4.56 3.98
N ALA A 152 -4.60 -4.79 5.29
CA ALA A 152 -5.71 -4.50 6.18
C ALA A 152 -5.25 -3.94 7.53
N HIS A 153 -6.06 -3.03 8.06
CA HIS A 153 -5.93 -2.47 9.39
C HIS A 153 -7.21 -2.72 10.16
N LEU A 154 -7.14 -3.46 11.27
CA LEU A 154 -8.24 -3.57 12.23
C LEU A 154 -8.03 -2.55 13.34
N ILE A 155 -9.07 -1.77 13.61
CA ILE A 155 -9.16 -0.87 14.75
C ILE A 155 -10.43 -1.19 15.54
N GLN A 156 -10.27 -1.38 16.85
CA GLN A 156 -11.36 -1.51 17.81
C GLN A 156 -11.13 -0.51 18.93
N THR A 157 -12.15 0.28 19.25
CA THR A 157 -12.07 1.28 20.32
C THR A 157 -12.66 0.77 21.63
N GLY A 158 -12.45 1.50 22.71
CA GLY A 158 -13.00 1.17 24.04
C GLY A 158 -11.97 0.55 24.98
N THR A 159 -12.46 -0.08 26.05
CA THR A 159 -11.61 -0.62 27.14
C THR A 159 -10.76 -1.81 26.68
N LYS A 160 -11.24 -2.56 25.69
CA LYS A 160 -10.51 -3.65 25.01
C LYS A 160 -10.09 -3.20 23.61
N HIS A 161 -9.33 -2.11 23.54
CA HIS A 161 -8.89 -1.55 22.27
C HIS A 161 -8.00 -2.53 21.51
N VAL A 162 -8.07 -2.49 20.19
CA VAL A 162 -7.25 -3.29 19.27
C VAL A 162 -6.73 -2.40 18.15
N SER A 163 -5.46 -2.56 17.81
CA SER A 163 -4.86 -2.04 16.59
C SER A 163 -4.01 -3.14 15.96
N THR A 164 -4.36 -3.53 14.74
CA THR A 164 -3.67 -4.59 14.00
C THR A 164 -3.35 -4.10 12.60
N PHE A 165 -2.16 -4.46 12.12
CA PHE A 165 -1.84 -4.45 10.70
C PHE A 165 -1.63 -5.89 10.23
N ALA A 166 -2.21 -6.22 9.08
CA ALA A 166 -2.09 -7.53 8.46
C ALA A 166 -1.92 -7.40 6.94
N THR A 167 -1.05 -8.24 6.40
CA THR A 167 -0.93 -8.48 4.96
C THR A 167 -1.46 -9.87 4.68
N PHE A 168 -2.42 -9.94 3.76
CA PHE A 168 -3.10 -11.16 3.38
C PHE A 168 -2.71 -11.57 1.98
N THR A 169 -2.39 -12.85 1.81
CA THR A 169 -2.28 -13.51 0.51
C THR A 169 -3.48 -14.40 0.29
N ARG A 170 -3.89 -14.53 -0.98
CA ARG A 170 -4.92 -15.49 -1.35
C ARG A 170 -4.45 -16.91 -1.01
N LEU A 171 -5.30 -17.69 -0.37
CA LEU A 171 -5.10 -19.12 -0.23
C LEU A 171 -5.53 -19.75 -1.56
N GLU A 172 -4.57 -20.29 -2.31
CA GLU A 172 -4.88 -21.08 -3.50
C GLU A 172 -5.53 -22.39 -3.05
N ASP A 173 -6.62 -22.78 -3.71
CA ASP A 173 -7.18 -24.11 -3.53
C ASP A 173 -6.14 -25.11 -4.06
N SER A 174 -5.61 -25.94 -3.18
CA SER A 174 -4.76 -27.06 -3.60
C SER A 174 -5.65 -28.06 -4.34
N ASP A 175 -5.54 -28.09 -5.66
CA ASP A 175 -6.11 -29.15 -6.51
C ASP A 175 -5.63 -30.55 -6.08
#